data_AF-A0A937VDF2-F1
#
_entry.id   AF-A0A937VDF2-F1
#
_cell.length_a   1.000
_cell.length_b   1.000
_cell.length_c   1.000
_cell.angle_alpha   90.00
_cell.angle_beta   90.00
_cell.angle_gamma   90.00
#
_symmetry.space_group_name_H-M   'P 1'
#
loop_
_entity.id
_entity.type
_entity.pdbx_description
1 polymer ?
#
loop_
_entity_poly.entity_id
_entity_poly.type
_entity_poly.pdbx_seq_one_letter_code
_entity_poly.pdbx_strand_id
1 'polypeptide(L)'
;MSNKRLPDFQTAEEFAEFVETHDTADYWDEMEDVSEQFEFVPRHKRPRPEFTTISFPFPKPALHQLEAIAADEETDVSDLVRTWVAERLAQERQSYPALLKQPTPQAERPTPPEPETATYPVLRPAGAAVREDQEPYK
;
A
#
# COMPACT_ATOMS: atom_id res chain seq x y z
N MET A 1 13.20 48.63 14.77
CA MET A 1 12.83 48.29 13.38
C MET A 1 14.12 48.32 12.59
N SER A 2 14.71 47.15 12.36
CA SER A 2 15.93 47.02 11.56
C SER A 2 15.54 47.12 10.08
N ASN A 3 15.79 48.26 9.45
CA ASN A 3 15.65 48.43 8.00
C ASN A 3 16.85 47.78 7.30
N LYS A 4 16.88 46.44 7.19
CA LYS A 4 17.89 45.71 6.42
C LYS A 4 17.27 45.19 5.13
N ARG A 5 18.00 45.33 4.01
CA ARG A 5 17.56 44.84 2.70
C ARG A 5 18.05 43.44 2.42
N LEU A 6 17.18 42.58 1.90
CA LEU A 6 17.53 41.25 1.42
C LEU A 6 18.40 41.39 0.16
N PRO A 7 19.59 40.75 0.08
CA PRO A 7 20.42 40.79 -1.12
C PRO A 7 19.83 39.91 -2.24
N ASP A 8 20.13 40.25 -3.49
CA ASP A 8 19.77 39.43 -4.65
C ASP A 8 20.71 38.22 -4.75
N PHE A 9 20.18 37.00 -4.66
CA PHE A 9 20.95 35.76 -4.78
C PHE A 9 20.93 35.25 -6.22
N GLN A 10 22.09 34.86 -6.75
CA GLN A 10 22.18 34.31 -8.12
C GLN A 10 22.09 32.78 -8.12
N THR A 11 22.45 32.14 -7.00
CA THR A 11 22.46 30.68 -6.85
C THR A 11 21.83 30.23 -5.54
N ALA A 12 21.39 28.96 -5.50
CA ALA A 12 20.84 28.37 -4.29
C ALA A 12 21.92 28.16 -3.21
N GLU A 13 23.18 27.91 -3.60
CA GLU A 13 24.28 27.79 -2.66
C GLU A 13 24.57 29.11 -1.92
N GLU A 14 24.56 30.25 -2.62
CA GLU A 14 24.73 31.58 -2.00
C GLU A 14 23.64 31.89 -0.98
N PHE A 15 22.38 31.52 -1.27
CA PHE A 15 21.27 31.68 -0.34
C PHE A 15 21.45 30.79 0.90
N ALA A 16 21.89 29.54 0.72
CA ALA A 16 22.14 28.65 1.84
C ALA A 16 23.23 29.18 2.79
N GLU A 17 24.34 29.69 2.23
CA GLU A 17 25.41 30.31 3.02
C GLU A 17 24.92 31.58 3.75
N PHE A 18 24.06 32.37 3.10
CA PHE A 18 23.45 33.55 3.73
C PHE A 18 22.55 33.17 4.91
N VAL A 19 21.68 32.17 4.76
CA VAL A 19 20.78 31.69 5.82
C VAL A 19 21.55 31.06 6.98
N GLU A 20 22.71 30.45 6.72
CA GLU A 20 23.58 29.90 7.76
C GLU A 20 24.30 30.99 8.57
N THR A 21 24.65 32.10 7.92
CA THR A 21 25.45 33.17 8.52
C THR A 21 24.63 34.33 9.09
N HIS A 22 23.37 34.49 8.66
CA HIS A 22 22.50 35.61 9.03
C HIS A 22 21.18 35.13 9.64
N ASP A 23 20.69 35.87 10.63
CA ASP A 23 19.33 35.66 11.15
C ASP A 23 18.31 36.17 10.11
N THR A 24 17.47 35.26 9.63
CA THR A 24 16.44 35.57 8.62
C THR A 24 15.29 36.40 9.19
N ALA A 25 15.11 36.45 10.51
CA ALA A 25 14.08 37.26 11.16
C ALA A 25 14.28 38.76 10.93
N ASP A 26 15.54 39.20 10.74
CA ASP A 26 15.90 40.60 10.48
C ASP A 26 15.41 41.11 9.12
N TYR A 27 14.98 40.21 8.22
CA TYR A 27 14.56 40.51 6.85
C TYR A 27 13.09 40.16 6.58
N TRP A 28 12.33 39.84 7.64
CA TRP A 28 10.94 39.41 7.54
C TRP A 28 10.04 40.42 6.82
N ASP A 29 10.28 41.72 7.01
CA ASP A 29 9.52 42.81 6.40
C ASP A 29 9.68 42.90 4.86
N GLU A 30 10.72 42.27 4.30
CA GLU A 30 10.98 42.25 2.85
C GLU A 30 10.62 40.92 2.18
N MET A 31 10.25 39.88 2.94
CA MET A 31 9.83 38.61 2.38
C MET A 31 8.42 38.72 1.78
N GLU A 32 8.19 38.01 0.67
CA GLU A 32 6.87 37.89 0.07
C GLU A 32 6.07 36.75 0.71
N ASP A 33 4.78 36.96 0.96
CA ASP A 33 3.87 35.90 1.38
C ASP A 33 3.70 34.87 0.26
N VAL A 34 4.13 33.64 0.51
CA VAL A 34 3.93 32.53 -0.43
C VAL A 34 2.45 32.18 -0.48
N SER A 35 1.78 32.61 -1.54
CA SER A 35 0.35 32.33 -1.80
C SER A 35 0.09 30.94 -2.41
N GLU A 36 1.15 30.26 -2.86
CA GLU A 36 1.05 28.93 -3.44
C GLU A 36 0.65 27.89 -2.38
N GLN A 37 -0.55 27.34 -2.52
CA GLN A 37 -1.01 26.25 -1.68
C GLN A 37 -0.31 24.95 -2.10
N PHE A 38 0.69 24.54 -1.32
CA PHE A 38 1.25 23.21 -1.44
C PHE A 38 0.26 22.20 -0.84
N GLU A 39 -0.33 21.36 -1.70
CA GLU A 39 -1.16 20.26 -1.23
C GLU A 39 -0.25 19.17 -0.66
N PHE A 40 -0.10 19.16 0.66
CA PHE A 40 0.65 18.13 1.35
C PHE A 40 -0.19 16.84 1.38
N VAL A 41 -0.10 16.02 0.33
CA VAL A 41 -0.80 14.73 0.28
C VAL A 41 -0.13 13.77 1.26
N PRO A 42 -0.77 13.45 2.41
CA PRO A 42 -0.21 12.54 3.37
C PRO A 42 0.01 11.17 2.73
N ARG A 43 1.08 10.46 3.11
CA ARG A 43 1.39 9.13 2.55
C ARG A 43 0.21 8.15 2.57
N HIS A 44 -0.67 8.23 3.57
CA HIS A 44 -1.85 7.37 3.70
C HIS A 44 -3.00 7.70 2.72
N LYS A 45 -2.99 8.89 2.12
CA LYS A 45 -3.95 9.31 1.07
C LYS A 45 -3.42 9.06 -0.34
N ARG A 46 -2.18 8.60 -0.49
CA ARG A 46 -1.66 8.20 -1.81
C ARG A 46 -2.35 6.91 -2.23
N PRO A 47 -2.79 6.79 -3.50
CA PRO A 47 -3.37 5.54 -3.99
C PRO A 47 -2.34 4.43 -3.83
N ARG A 48 -2.68 3.40 -3.06
CA ARG A 48 -1.83 2.21 -2.92
C ARG A 48 -2.02 1.35 -4.16
N PRO A 49 -0.95 0.81 -4.75
CA PRO A 49 -1.12 -0.20 -5.78
C PRO A 49 -1.91 -1.38 -5.21
N GLU A 50 -2.95 -1.78 -5.93
CA GLU A 50 -3.77 -2.94 -5.58
C GLU A 50 -2.99 -4.21 -5.92
N PHE A 51 -2.59 -4.95 -4.89
CA PHE A 51 -1.89 -6.23 -5.07
C PHE A 51 -2.88 -7.38 -4.85
N THR A 52 -2.92 -8.31 -5.81
CA THR A 52 -3.59 -9.60 -5.64
C THR A 52 -2.55 -10.67 -5.39
N THR A 53 -2.74 -11.49 -4.35
CA THR A 53 -1.86 -12.64 -4.05
C THR A 53 -2.37 -13.87 -4.78
N ILE A 54 -1.49 -14.53 -5.54
CA ILE A 54 -1.77 -15.80 -6.20
C ILE A 54 -0.89 -16.86 -5.53
N SER A 55 -1.49 -17.98 -5.12
CA SER A 55 -0.78 -19.10 -4.50
C SER A 55 -1.01 -20.37 -5.31
N PHE A 56 0.07 -21.07 -5.66
CA PHE A 56 0.01 -22.31 -6.43
C PHE A 56 1.18 -23.23 -6.04
N PRO A 57 1.01 -24.55 -6.18
CA PRO A 57 2.05 -25.51 -5.82
C PRO A 57 3.23 -25.43 -6.81
N PHE A 58 4.44 -25.37 -6.28
CA PHE A 58 5.68 -25.42 -7.05
C PHE A 58 6.39 -26.77 -6.84
N PRO A 59 6.91 -27.42 -7.90
CA PRO A 59 7.77 -28.59 -7.73
C PRO A 59 9.01 -28.22 -6.91
N LYS A 60 9.32 -29.01 -5.87
CA LYS A 60 10.53 -28.83 -5.05
C LYS A 60 11.84 -28.62 -5.84
N PRO A 61 12.14 -29.39 -6.91
CA PRO A 61 13.40 -29.17 -7.64
C PRO A 61 13.46 -27.81 -8.33
N ALA A 62 12.32 -27.31 -8.83
CA ALA A 62 12.25 -26.00 -9.47
C ALA A 62 12.43 -24.87 -8.45
N LEU A 63 11.91 -25.04 -7.23
CA LEU A 63 12.09 -24.06 -6.16
C LEU A 63 13.57 -23.95 -5.75
N HIS A 64 14.30 -25.06 -5.64
CA HIS A 64 15.75 -25.01 -5.37
C HIS A 64 16.56 -24.33 -6.49
N GLN A 65 16.15 -24.50 -7.74
CA GLN A 65 16.78 -23.79 -8.86
C GLN A 65 16.51 -22.28 -8.78
N LEU A 66 15.29 -21.88 -8.43
CA LEU A 66 14.94 -20.49 -8.21
C LEU A 66 15.73 -19.86 -7.05
N GLU A 67 15.88 -20.57 -5.94
CA GLU A 67 16.70 -20.13 -4.79
C GLU A 67 18.17 -19.90 -5.20
N ALA A 68 18.74 -20.82 -6.00
CA ALA A 68 20.11 -20.71 -6.47
C ALA A 68 20.31 -19.49 -7.38
N ILE A 69 19.36 -19.23 -8.28
CA ILE A 69 19.41 -18.07 -9.19
C ILE A 69 19.23 -16.77 -8.41
N ALA A 70 18.26 -16.72 -7.49
CA ALA A 70 18.01 -15.54 -6.66
C ALA A 70 19.22 -15.19 -5.77
N ALA A 71 19.92 -16.20 -5.26
CA ALA A 71 21.15 -16.01 -4.49
C ALA A 71 22.30 -15.42 -5.33
N ASP A 72 22.43 -15.82 -6.60
CA ASP A 72 23.44 -15.28 -7.53
C ASP A 72 23.13 -13.82 -7.91
N GLU A 73 21.85 -13.48 -8.06
CA GLU A 73 21.38 -12.12 -8.37
C GLU A 73 21.18 -11.21 -7.14
N GLU A 74 21.55 -11.68 -5.94
CA GLU A 74 21.37 -10.97 -4.65
C GLU A 74 19.93 -10.46 -4.42
N THR A 75 18.93 -11.23 -4.85
CA THR A 75 17.51 -10.86 -4.79
C THR A 75 16.66 -11.91 -4.05
N ASP A 76 15.43 -11.55 -3.68
CA ASP A 76 14.47 -12.49 -3.11
C ASP A 76 13.81 -13.33 -4.21
N VAL A 77 13.51 -14.60 -3.93
CA VAL A 77 12.81 -15.50 -4.87
C VAL A 77 11.48 -14.91 -5.35
N SER A 78 10.75 -14.21 -4.48
CA SER A 78 9.47 -13.59 -4.83
C SER A 78 9.65 -12.44 -5.81
N ASP A 79 10.72 -11.67 -5.67
CA ASP A 79 11.02 -10.53 -6.55
C ASP A 79 11.57 -10.99 -7.90
N LEU A 80 12.37 -12.06 -7.92
CA LEU A 80 12.78 -12.74 -9.14
C LEU A 80 11.56 -13.23 -9.94
N VAL A 81 10.65 -13.93 -9.27
CA VAL A 81 9.42 -14.45 -9.90
C VAL A 81 8.54 -13.32 -10.42
N ARG A 82 8.38 -12.22 -9.67
CA ARG A 82 7.62 -11.04 -10.13
C ARG A 82 8.21 -10.46 -11.41
N THR A 83 9.54 -10.36 -11.47
CA THR A 83 10.26 -9.81 -12.61
C THR A 83 10.06 -10.67 -13.84
N TRP A 84 10.29 -11.99 -13.73
CA TRP A 84 10.09 -12.91 -14.84
C TRP A 84 8.65 -12.96 -15.35
N VAL A 85 7.67 -12.91 -14.45
CA VAL A 85 6.25 -12.85 -14.82
C VAL A 85 5.96 -11.55 -15.59
N ALA A 86 6.47 -10.41 -15.13
CA ALA A 86 6.28 -9.13 -15.79
C ALA A 86 6.91 -9.12 -17.20
N GLU A 87 8.12 -9.63 -17.33
CA GLU A 87 8.82 -9.76 -18.61
C GLU A 87 8.06 -10.67 -19.58
N ARG A 88 7.61 -11.84 -19.10
CA ARG A 88 6.88 -12.78 -19.94
C ARG A 88 5.54 -12.19 -20.39
N LEU A 89 4.82 -11.50 -19.50
CA LEU A 89 3.59 -10.80 -19.87
C LEU A 89 3.82 -9.69 -20.89
N ALA A 90 4.93 -8.95 -20.79
CA ALA A 90 5.29 -7.93 -21.77
C ALA A 90 5.56 -8.53 -23.15
N GLN A 91 6.22 -9.70 -23.21
CA GLN A 91 6.43 -10.44 -24.46
C GLN A 91 5.10 -10.94 -25.04
N GLU A 92 4.25 -11.59 -24.24
CA GLU A 92 2.96 -12.13 -24.70
C GLU A 92 1.98 -11.05 -25.17
N ARG A 93 2.06 -9.83 -24.62
CA ARG A 93 1.30 -8.65 -25.11
C ARG A 93 1.58 -8.34 -26.58
N GLN A 94 2.79 -8.58 -27.05
CA GLN A 94 3.16 -8.37 -28.44
C GLN A 94 2.58 -9.48 -29.34
N SER A 95 2.40 -10.68 -28.80
CA SER A 95 1.88 -11.86 -29.52
C SER A 95 0.35 -11.93 -29.54
N TYR A 96 -0.34 -11.42 -28.52
CA TYR A 96 -1.81 -11.51 -28.38
C TYR A 96 -2.46 -10.16 -27.99
N PRO A 97 -2.42 -9.13 -28.86
CA PRO A 97 -2.93 -7.79 -28.53
C PRO A 97 -4.46 -7.75 -28.29
N ALA A 98 -5.23 -8.71 -28.83
CA ALA A 98 -6.69 -8.74 -28.73
C ALA A 98 -7.23 -9.24 -27.38
N LEU A 99 -6.47 -10.06 -26.64
CA LEU A 99 -6.92 -10.71 -25.39
C LEU A 99 -6.67 -9.88 -24.14
N LEU A 100 -5.93 -8.76 -24.25
CA LEU A 100 -5.47 -7.95 -23.12
C LEU A 100 -6.06 -6.52 -23.13
N LYS A 101 -7.16 -6.30 -23.86
CA LYS A 101 -8.02 -5.15 -23.58
C LYS A 101 -8.46 -5.30 -22.12
N GLN A 102 -8.05 -4.31 -21.31
CA GLN A 102 -8.30 -4.23 -19.87
C GLN A 102 -9.69 -4.80 -19.52
N PRO A 103 -9.83 -5.57 -18.43
CA PRO A 103 -11.16 -5.84 -17.92
C PRO A 103 -11.83 -4.49 -17.71
N THR A 104 -12.99 -4.30 -18.35
CA THR A 104 -13.95 -3.27 -17.95
C THR A 104 -13.99 -3.28 -16.43
N PRO A 105 -13.87 -2.13 -15.73
CA PRO A 105 -14.07 -2.08 -14.30
C PRO A 105 -15.33 -2.88 -14.03
N GLN A 106 -15.24 -3.99 -13.28
CA GLN A 106 -16.43 -4.75 -12.95
C GLN A 106 -17.37 -3.75 -12.31
N ALA A 107 -18.46 -3.42 -13.02
CA ALA A 107 -19.53 -2.62 -12.49
C ALA A 107 -19.82 -3.18 -11.11
N GLU A 108 -19.75 -2.30 -10.12
CA GLU A 108 -20.01 -2.57 -8.70
C GLU A 108 -21.05 -3.68 -8.61
N ARG A 109 -20.65 -4.85 -8.11
CA ARG A 109 -21.62 -5.90 -7.82
C ARG A 109 -22.68 -5.22 -6.94
N PRO A 110 -23.97 -5.21 -7.32
CA PRO A 110 -24.98 -4.60 -6.48
C PRO A 110 -24.85 -5.23 -5.10
N THR A 111 -24.61 -4.39 -4.10
CA THR A 111 -24.57 -4.80 -2.70
C THR A 111 -25.82 -5.63 -2.44
N PRO A 112 -25.71 -6.88 -1.94
CA PRO A 112 -26.89 -7.61 -1.53
C PRO A 112 -27.68 -6.71 -0.57
N PRO A 113 -29.00 -6.55 -0.74
CA PRO A 113 -29.77 -5.76 0.21
C PRO A 113 -29.52 -6.33 1.61
N GLU A 114 -29.19 -5.45 2.56
CA GLU A 114 -29.08 -5.82 3.97
C GLU A 114 -30.30 -6.65 4.37
N PRO A 115 -30.13 -7.80 5.05
CA PRO A 115 -31.28 -8.50 5.59
C PRO A 115 -31.84 -7.64 6.73
N GLU A 116 -32.84 -6.83 6.40
CA GLU A 116 -33.72 -6.20 7.36
C GLU A 116 -34.23 -7.28 8.33
N THR A 117 -33.79 -7.22 9.58
CA THR A 117 -34.43 -7.90 10.72
C THR A 117 -34.74 -9.39 10.54
N ALA A 118 -33.72 -10.20 10.21
CA ALA A 118 -33.83 -11.65 10.45
C ALA A 118 -33.83 -11.92 11.97
N THR A 119 -34.99 -11.82 12.59
CA THR A 119 -35.23 -12.32 13.95
C THR A 119 -35.13 -13.84 13.89
N TYR A 120 -33.93 -14.38 14.11
CA TYR A 120 -33.76 -15.82 14.28
C TYR A 120 -34.47 -16.24 15.57
N PRO A 121 -35.48 -17.13 15.54
CA PRO A 121 -36.00 -17.70 16.76
C PRO A 121 -34.90 -18.57 17.37
N VAL A 122 -34.44 -18.19 18.56
CA VAL A 122 -33.54 -19.02 19.37
C VAL A 122 -34.26 -20.34 19.66
N LEU A 123 -33.87 -21.41 18.96
CA LEU A 123 -34.32 -22.76 19.25
C LEU A 123 -33.76 -23.16 20.62
N ARG A 124 -34.58 -23.05 21.66
CA ARG A 124 -34.30 -23.58 23.00
C ARG A 124 -34.24 -25.11 22.87
N PRO A 125 -33.12 -25.78 23.20
CA PRO A 125 -33.09 -27.23 23.18
C PRO A 125 -34.06 -27.78 24.24
N ALA A 126 -34.98 -28.62 23.80
CA ALA A 126 -35.88 -29.36 24.66
C ALA A 126 -35.12 -30.52 25.31
N GLY A 127 -35.15 -30.57 26.65
CA GLY A 127 -34.93 -31.79 27.42
C GLY A 127 -33.47 -32.21 27.63
N ALA A 128 -32.92 -31.80 28.77
CA ALA A 128 -31.98 -32.63 29.51
C ALA A 128 -32.33 -32.52 30.99
N ALA A 129 -33.11 -33.49 31.47
CA ALA A 129 -33.34 -33.70 32.88
C ALA A 129 -32.01 -34.04 33.55
N VAL A 130 -31.50 -33.14 34.38
CA VAL A 130 -30.39 -33.42 35.28
C VAL A 130 -30.95 -34.34 36.37
N ARG A 131 -30.61 -35.63 36.29
CA ARG A 131 -30.66 -36.51 37.46
C ARG A 131 -29.37 -36.28 38.24
N GLU A 132 -29.48 -35.50 39.32
CA GLU A 132 -28.67 -35.73 40.51
C GLU A 132 -28.75 -37.21 40.86
N ASP A 133 -27.59 -37.82 41.12
CA ASP A 133 -27.33 -39.07 41.84
C ASP A 133 -26.15 -39.76 41.17
N GLN A 134 -24.93 -39.49 41.65
CA GLN A 134 -23.95 -40.51 42.03
C GLN A 134 -22.78 -39.83 42.78
N GLU A 135 -22.71 -40.17 44.07
CA GLU A 135 -21.66 -39.82 45.03
C GLU A 135 -20.28 -40.46 44.72
N PRO A 136 -19.20 -40.01 45.41
CA PRO A 136 -17.82 -40.18 44.98
C PRO A 136 -17.09 -41.38 45.62
N TYR A 137 -16.15 -42.00 44.91
CA TYR A 137 -15.05 -42.87 45.38
C TYR A 137 -14.15 -43.14 44.15
N LYS A 138 -12.81 -43.01 44.10
CA LYS A 138 -11.68 -42.85 45.03
C LYS A 138 -10.65 -41.90 44.42
#